data_AF-A0A1Q9UQR7-F1
#
_entry.id   AF-A0A1Q9UQR7-F1
#
_cell.length_a   1.000
_cell.length_b   1.000
_cell.length_c   1.000
_cell.angle_alpha   90.00
_cell.angle_beta   90.00
_cell.angle_gamma   90.00
#
_symmetry.space_group_name_H-M   'P 1'
#
loop_
_entity.id
_entity.type
_entity.pdbx_description
1 polymer ?
#
loop_
_entity_poly.entity_id
_entity_poly.type
_entity_poly.pdbx_seq_one_letter_code
_entity_poly.pdbx_strand_id
1 'polypeptide(L)'
;MSKSEKPQRAPAPDIVVWRRGLRWVEGAQMQADRFEAVFLELRAALQDAQVRAYLNDDKANRESWVEHYDQNYEPFDRRRPVKVPTQALSMQATTELDLLVVAIRNVLRAQVRLPKRLKTSMEGEDVLELLRNVVEHWDEDGGPSISKLTEQHPDVLVEGISFTNKEIWIGDTIPLSRIQAWLSRVGYAIVSSLESAGESVLDDMASFVTGDDALSWPPDRLRYRYWTLPAIDEQDWPRTDMPPEVAHLMGERFRRIRERDVAD
;
A
#
# COMPACT_ATOMS: atom_id res chain seq x y z
N MET A 1 10.62 -46.14 -25.25
CA MET A 1 9.71 -45.40 -24.34
C MET A 1 9.37 -44.08 -25.00
N SER A 2 8.13 -43.93 -25.46
CA SER A 2 7.65 -42.70 -26.11
C SER A 2 7.56 -41.58 -25.07
N LYS A 3 8.25 -40.45 -25.32
CA LYS A 3 8.05 -39.23 -24.53
C LYS A 3 6.61 -38.78 -24.77
N SER A 4 5.76 -38.95 -23.77
CA SER A 4 4.45 -38.30 -23.72
C SER A 4 4.68 -36.79 -23.82
N GLU A 5 4.39 -36.23 -24.99
CA GLU A 5 4.22 -34.78 -25.14
C GLU A 5 3.10 -34.36 -24.20
N LYS A 6 3.44 -33.58 -23.18
CA LYS A 6 2.43 -32.95 -22.33
C LYS A 6 1.55 -32.09 -23.24
N PRO A 7 0.22 -32.25 -23.25
CA PRO A 7 -0.63 -31.41 -24.06
C PRO A 7 -0.40 -29.95 -23.66
N GLN A 8 0.06 -29.12 -24.60
CA GLN A 8 0.14 -27.68 -24.43
C GLN A 8 -1.27 -27.19 -24.10
N ARG A 9 -1.48 -26.70 -22.87
CA ARG A 9 -2.76 -26.11 -22.47
C ARG A 9 -3.02 -24.93 -23.39
N ALA A 10 -4.19 -24.92 -24.04
CA ALA A 10 -4.63 -23.80 -24.85
C ALA A 10 -4.62 -22.52 -23.99
N PRO A 11 -4.19 -21.36 -24.56
CA PRO A 11 -4.22 -20.10 -23.84
C PRO A 11 -5.65 -19.75 -23.43
N ALA A 12 -5.80 -19.09 -22.27
CA ALA A 12 -7.10 -18.64 -21.82
C ALA A 12 -7.76 -17.69 -22.85
N PRO A 13 -9.09 -17.73 -23.02
CA PRO A 13 -9.83 -16.78 -23.84
C PRO A 13 -9.60 -15.34 -23.35
N ASP A 14 -9.56 -14.39 -24.29
CA ASP A 14 -9.29 -12.98 -23.98
C ASP A 14 -10.29 -12.40 -22.98
N ILE A 15 -11.58 -12.71 -23.11
CA ILE A 15 -12.63 -12.29 -22.17
C ILE A 15 -12.30 -12.71 -20.72
N VAL A 16 -11.80 -13.93 -20.53
CA VAL A 16 -11.42 -14.44 -19.19
C VAL A 16 -10.21 -13.67 -18.65
N VAL A 17 -9.24 -13.37 -19.52
CA VAL A 17 -8.06 -12.57 -19.14
C VAL A 17 -8.46 -11.14 -18.80
N TRP A 18 -9.30 -10.50 -19.60
CA TRP A 18 -9.78 -9.13 -19.38
C TRP A 18 -10.61 -9.02 -18.10
N ARG A 19 -11.54 -9.95 -17.84
CA ARG A 19 -12.30 -9.98 -16.57
C ARG A 19 -11.39 -10.11 -15.35
N ARG A 20 -10.37 -10.96 -15.42
CA ARG A 20 -9.36 -11.07 -14.35
C ARG A 20 -8.51 -9.81 -14.26
N GLY A 21 -8.15 -9.23 -15.40
CA GLY A 21 -7.39 -7.99 -15.49
C GLY A 21 -8.08 -6.84 -14.78
N LEU A 22 -9.40 -6.71 -14.96
CA LEU A 22 -10.20 -5.67 -14.28
C LEU A 22 -10.11 -5.78 -12.76
N ARG A 23 -10.25 -7.00 -12.21
CA ARG A 23 -10.07 -7.26 -10.78
C ARG A 23 -8.66 -6.90 -10.29
N TRP A 24 -7.65 -7.11 -11.12
CA TRP A 24 -6.27 -6.73 -10.79
C TRP A 24 -6.03 -5.23 -10.91
N VAL A 25 -6.73 -4.51 -11.79
CA VAL A 25 -6.71 -3.04 -11.84
C VAL A 25 -7.29 -2.48 -10.55
N GLU A 26 -8.48 -2.95 -10.15
CA GLU A 26 -9.11 -2.57 -8.88
C GLU A 26 -8.21 -2.90 -7.69
N GLY A 27 -7.66 -4.12 -7.65
CA GLY A 27 -6.73 -4.54 -6.61
C GLY A 27 -5.47 -3.67 -6.56
N ALA A 28 -4.89 -3.33 -7.70
CA ALA A 28 -3.70 -2.46 -7.77
C ALA A 28 -4.01 -1.02 -7.34
N GLN A 29 -5.17 -0.47 -7.69
CA GLN A 29 -5.60 0.85 -7.23
C GLN A 29 -5.76 0.87 -5.71
N MET A 30 -6.47 -0.12 -5.16
CA MET A 30 -6.61 -0.28 -3.71
C MET A 30 -5.24 -0.38 -3.02
N GLN A 31 -4.29 -1.16 -3.57
CA GLN A 31 -2.96 -1.27 -2.96
C GLN A 31 -2.13 0.00 -3.10
N ALA A 32 -2.28 0.77 -4.19
CA ALA A 32 -1.63 2.07 -4.32
C ALA A 32 -2.09 3.03 -3.22
N ASP A 33 -3.40 3.11 -3.00
CA ASP A 33 -3.99 3.99 -1.99
C ASP A 33 -3.63 3.54 -0.56
N ARG A 34 -3.60 2.23 -0.30
CA ARG A 34 -3.15 1.66 0.98
C ARG A 34 -1.69 1.93 1.25
N PHE A 35 -0.83 1.72 0.25
CA PHE A 35 0.59 2.02 0.35
C PHE A 35 0.80 3.50 0.66
N GLU A 36 0.14 4.41 -0.08
CA GLU A 36 0.23 5.85 0.17
C GLU A 36 -0.17 6.20 1.61
N ALA A 37 -1.32 5.71 2.07
CA ALA A 37 -1.81 5.99 3.42
C ALA A 37 -0.86 5.48 4.52
N VAL A 38 -0.41 4.23 4.42
CA VAL A 38 0.51 3.63 5.42
C VAL A 38 1.88 4.30 5.37
N PHE A 39 2.37 4.64 4.18
CA PHE A 39 3.64 5.34 4.02
C PHE A 39 3.58 6.73 4.66
N LEU A 40 2.52 7.50 4.42
CA LEU A 40 2.34 8.81 5.04
C LEU A 40 2.25 8.70 6.57
N GLU A 41 1.59 7.65 7.10
CA GLU A 41 1.56 7.39 8.54
C GLU A 41 2.96 7.06 9.11
N LEU A 42 3.74 6.23 8.41
CA LEU A 42 5.13 5.94 8.77
C LEU A 42 5.98 7.22 8.75
N ARG A 43 5.82 8.08 7.74
CA ARG A 43 6.53 9.36 7.64
C ARG A 43 6.15 10.30 8.78
N ALA A 44 4.87 10.39 9.13
CA ALA A 44 4.40 11.19 10.25
C ALA A 44 4.99 10.68 11.59
N ALA A 45 5.04 9.36 11.78
CA ALA A 45 5.64 8.75 12.96
C ALA A 45 7.16 8.97 13.05
N LEU A 46 7.89 8.84 11.93
CA LEU A 46 9.32 9.14 11.86
C LEU A 46 9.61 10.61 12.14
N GLN A 47 8.80 11.52 11.60
CA GLN A 47 8.93 12.96 11.85
C GLN A 47 8.68 13.27 13.33
N ASP A 48 7.62 12.71 13.94
CA ASP A 48 7.35 12.89 15.37
C ASP A 48 8.51 12.37 16.23
N ALA A 49 9.09 11.22 15.88
CA ALA A 49 10.25 10.66 16.56
C ALA A 49 11.51 11.53 16.42
N GLN A 50 11.81 12.01 15.21
CA GLN A 50 12.95 12.90 14.95
C GLN A 50 12.83 14.20 15.73
N VAL A 51 11.62 14.78 15.76
CA VAL A 51 11.33 15.99 16.52
C VAL A 51 11.50 15.74 18.02
N ARG A 52 10.97 14.63 18.56
CA ARG A 52 11.17 14.25 19.97
C ARG A 52 12.64 14.02 20.32
N ALA A 53 13.42 13.43 19.42
CA ALA A 53 14.86 13.26 19.63
C ALA A 53 15.57 14.62 19.69
N TYR A 54 15.27 15.54 18.77
CA TYR A 54 15.83 16.90 18.76
C TYR A 54 15.49 17.69 20.04
N LEU A 55 14.26 17.56 20.54
CA LEU A 55 13.82 18.22 21.78
C LEU A 55 14.48 17.66 23.05
N ASN A 56 14.99 16.43 23.01
CA ASN A 56 15.79 15.88 24.11
C ASN A 56 17.22 16.43 24.13
N ASP A 57 17.75 16.81 22.96
CA ASP A 57 19.12 17.28 22.79
C ASP A 57 19.26 18.82 22.92
N ASP A 58 18.24 19.59 22.56
CA ASP A 58 18.33 21.06 22.48
C ASP A 58 17.31 21.78 23.40
N LYS A 59 17.80 22.41 24.47
CA LYS A 59 16.95 23.14 25.44
C LYS A 59 16.44 24.49 24.91
N ALA A 60 17.11 25.11 23.93
CA ALA A 60 16.83 26.49 23.53
C ALA A 60 15.72 26.62 22.47
N ASN A 61 15.63 25.65 21.54
CA ASN A 61 14.59 25.62 20.51
C ASN A 61 13.28 24.92 20.95
N ARG A 62 13.28 24.39 22.18
CA ARG A 62 12.14 23.70 22.79
C ARG A 62 10.94 24.63 22.99
N GLU A 63 11.17 25.89 23.38
CA GLU A 63 10.11 26.86 23.68
C GLU A 63 9.36 27.34 22.43
N SER A 64 10.08 27.68 21.35
CA SER A 64 9.44 28.12 20.10
C SER A 64 8.66 27.00 19.39
N TRP A 65 9.06 25.74 19.63
CA TRP A 65 8.38 24.58 19.05
C TRP A 65 7.08 24.26 19.77
N VAL A 66 7.09 24.30 21.10
CA VAL A 66 5.88 24.25 21.95
C VAL A 66 4.89 25.33 21.50
N GLU A 67 5.35 26.56 21.27
CA GLU A 67 4.48 27.64 20.79
C GLU A 67 3.85 27.38 19.40
N HIS A 68 4.55 26.69 18.49
CA HIS A 68 4.07 26.47 17.12
C HIS A 68 3.15 25.25 16.97
N TYR A 69 3.48 24.14 17.65
CA TYR A 69 2.76 22.87 17.52
C TYR A 69 1.81 22.57 18.70
N ASP A 70 2.01 23.16 19.87
CA ASP A 70 1.13 23.02 21.04
C ASP A 70 0.13 24.19 21.14
N GLN A 71 -0.30 24.82 20.03
CA GLN A 71 -1.33 25.87 20.09
C GLN A 71 -2.63 25.43 20.79
N ASN A 72 -2.89 24.12 20.83
CA ASN A 72 -4.08 23.51 21.41
C ASN A 72 -3.79 22.63 22.65
N TYR A 73 -2.54 22.53 23.09
CA TYR A 73 -2.12 21.65 24.18
C TYR A 73 -1.19 22.39 25.15
N GLU A 74 -1.16 22.00 26.42
CA GLU A 74 -0.16 22.55 27.34
C GLU A 74 1.24 22.01 26.99
N PRO A 75 2.33 22.77 27.23
CA PRO A 75 3.68 22.27 27.05
C PRO A 75 3.89 20.96 27.83
N PHE A 76 4.32 19.88 27.16
CA PHE A 76 4.48 18.54 27.74
C PHE A 76 3.18 17.86 28.20
N ASP A 77 2.05 18.20 27.58
CA ASP A 77 0.79 17.51 27.81
C ASP A 77 0.91 16.01 27.49
N ARG A 78 0.80 15.18 28.53
CA ARG A 78 0.87 13.72 28.44
C ARG A 78 -0.27 13.12 27.62
N ARG A 79 -1.29 13.91 27.32
CA ARG A 79 -2.48 13.54 26.52
C ARG A 79 -2.25 13.77 25.02
N ARG A 80 -1.12 14.36 24.64
CA ARG A 80 -0.77 14.56 23.23
C ARG A 80 -0.65 13.21 22.51
N PRO A 81 -1.28 13.04 21.35
CA PRO A 81 -1.04 11.89 20.48
C PRO A 81 0.44 11.77 20.10
N VAL A 82 1.08 10.66 20.48
CA VAL A 82 2.46 10.35 20.08
C VAL A 82 2.41 9.29 18.99
N LYS A 83 2.90 9.65 17.80
CA LYS A 83 3.13 8.69 16.73
C LYS A 83 4.48 8.02 16.93
N VAL A 84 4.49 6.69 16.93
CA VAL A 84 5.70 5.91 17.18
C VAL A 84 6.05 5.11 15.93
N PRO A 85 7.24 5.29 15.34
CA PRO A 85 7.68 4.50 14.22
C PRO A 85 8.04 3.11 14.76
N THR A 86 7.13 2.16 14.58
CA THR A 86 7.34 0.77 15.01
C THR A 86 7.84 -0.08 13.85
N GLN A 87 8.52 -1.19 14.17
CA GLN A 87 8.88 -2.18 13.16
C GLN A 87 7.64 -2.69 12.41
N ALA A 88 6.51 -2.87 13.09
CA ALA A 88 5.26 -3.29 12.48
C ALA A 88 4.77 -2.29 11.42
N LEU A 89 4.81 -0.99 11.70
CA LEU A 89 4.41 0.06 10.75
C LEU A 89 5.36 0.10 9.53
N SER A 90 6.66 -0.07 9.76
CA SER A 90 7.64 -0.17 8.66
C SER A 90 7.39 -1.40 7.79
N MET A 91 7.22 -2.58 8.41
CA MET A 91 6.92 -3.82 7.70
C MET A 91 5.63 -3.72 6.90
N GLN A 92 4.61 -3.04 7.45
CA GLN A 92 3.37 -2.83 6.74
C GLN A 92 3.59 -1.97 5.49
N ALA A 93 4.30 -0.83 5.59
CA ALA A 93 4.57 0.02 4.43
C ALA A 93 5.27 -0.76 3.30
N THR A 94 6.30 -1.54 3.63
CA THR A 94 7.01 -2.40 2.67
C THR A 94 6.08 -3.48 2.09
N THR A 95 5.27 -4.12 2.92
CA THR A 95 4.33 -5.16 2.46
C THR A 95 3.29 -4.61 1.48
N GLU A 96 2.74 -3.40 1.74
CA GLU A 96 1.79 -2.78 0.81
C GLU A 96 2.46 -2.45 -0.54
N LEU A 97 3.71 -2.00 -0.52
CA LEU A 97 4.50 -1.78 -1.73
C LEU A 97 4.71 -3.08 -2.52
N ASP A 98 5.10 -4.15 -1.85
CA ASP A 98 5.31 -5.47 -2.45
C ASP A 98 4.02 -5.98 -3.11
N LEU A 99 2.89 -5.86 -2.41
CA LEU A 99 1.58 -6.25 -2.92
C LEU A 99 1.15 -5.40 -4.12
N LEU A 100 1.43 -4.10 -4.11
CA LEU A 100 1.19 -3.20 -5.24
C LEU A 100 1.99 -3.65 -6.47
N VAL A 101 3.28 -3.90 -6.30
CA VAL A 101 4.18 -4.34 -7.38
C VAL A 101 3.73 -5.69 -7.97
N VAL A 102 3.30 -6.64 -7.13
CA VAL A 102 2.71 -7.91 -7.57
C VAL A 102 1.39 -7.71 -8.32
N ALA A 103 0.52 -6.80 -7.85
CA ALA A 103 -0.75 -6.50 -8.50
C ALA A 103 -0.54 -5.88 -9.90
N ILE A 104 0.36 -4.91 -10.01
CA ILE A 104 0.76 -4.26 -11.28
C ILE A 104 1.18 -5.29 -12.32
N ARG A 105 1.97 -6.29 -11.93
CA ARG A 105 2.37 -7.35 -12.86
C ARG A 105 1.18 -8.11 -13.44
N ASN A 106 0.13 -8.36 -12.67
CA ASN A 106 -1.06 -9.02 -13.19
C ASN A 106 -1.89 -8.10 -14.09
N VAL A 107 -1.86 -6.78 -13.85
CA VAL A 107 -2.41 -5.78 -14.78
C VAL A 107 -1.66 -5.79 -16.11
N LEU A 108 -0.31 -5.80 -16.09
CA LEU A 108 0.52 -5.87 -17.30
C LEU A 108 0.18 -7.10 -18.16
N ARG A 109 -0.04 -8.27 -17.54
CA ARG A 109 -0.47 -9.49 -18.23
C ARG A 109 -1.80 -9.32 -18.97
N ALA A 110 -2.75 -8.60 -18.38
CA ALA A 110 -4.01 -8.28 -19.04
C ALA A 110 -3.82 -7.25 -20.16
N GLN A 111 -3.01 -6.21 -19.92
CA GLN A 111 -2.68 -5.17 -20.90
C GLN A 111 -2.07 -5.76 -22.18
N VAL A 112 -1.18 -6.75 -22.08
CA VAL A 112 -0.55 -7.41 -23.24
C VAL A 112 -1.58 -8.03 -24.18
N ARG A 113 -2.74 -8.45 -23.65
CA ARG A 113 -3.84 -9.08 -24.41
C ARG A 113 -4.89 -8.08 -24.91
N LEU A 114 -4.72 -6.79 -24.67
CA LEU A 114 -5.62 -5.78 -25.22
C LEU A 114 -5.43 -5.63 -26.75
N PRO A 115 -6.49 -5.23 -27.49
CA PRO A 115 -6.37 -4.82 -28.88
C PRO A 115 -5.33 -3.70 -29.02
N LYS A 116 -4.52 -3.72 -30.09
CA LYS A 116 -3.41 -2.76 -30.29
C LYS A 116 -3.82 -1.28 -30.11
N ARG A 117 -5.02 -0.92 -30.57
CA ARG A 117 -5.57 0.45 -30.47
C ARG A 117 -5.90 0.90 -29.04
N LEU A 118 -6.04 -0.03 -28.10
CA LEU A 118 -6.39 0.20 -26.71
C LEU A 118 -5.22 -0.07 -25.75
N LYS A 119 -4.06 -0.51 -26.26
CA LYS A 119 -2.89 -0.74 -25.42
C LYS A 119 -2.39 0.59 -24.87
N THR A 120 -2.29 0.63 -23.55
CA THR A 120 -1.67 1.73 -22.81
C THR A 120 -0.19 1.43 -22.57
N SER A 121 0.54 2.48 -22.19
CA SER A 121 1.91 2.35 -21.70
C SER A 121 2.15 3.38 -20.60
N MET A 122 3.19 3.11 -19.81
CA MET A 122 3.78 4.00 -18.84
C MET A 122 5.29 3.80 -18.85
N GLU A 123 6.05 4.87 -18.70
CA GLU A 123 7.48 4.79 -18.43
C GLU A 123 7.73 4.13 -17.07
N GLY A 124 8.61 3.13 -17.01
CA GLY A 124 8.91 2.36 -15.81
C GLY A 124 8.12 1.06 -15.63
N GLU A 125 7.33 0.62 -16.63
CA GLU A 125 6.66 -0.69 -16.58
C GLU A 125 7.64 -1.88 -16.44
N ASP A 126 8.80 -1.80 -17.10
CA ASP A 126 9.90 -2.76 -17.03
C ASP A 126 10.56 -2.78 -15.65
N VAL A 127 10.81 -1.60 -15.08
CA VAL A 127 11.32 -1.44 -13.71
C VAL A 127 10.36 -2.09 -12.70
N LEU A 128 9.05 -1.87 -12.82
CA LEU A 128 8.06 -2.50 -11.92
C LEU A 128 8.02 -4.03 -12.07
N GLU A 129 8.20 -4.56 -13.28
CA GLU A 129 8.31 -6.00 -13.50
C GLU A 129 9.58 -6.59 -12.87
N LEU A 130 10.71 -5.87 -12.95
CA LEU A 130 11.97 -6.30 -12.34
C LEU A 130 11.92 -6.21 -10.81
N LEU A 131 11.40 -5.12 -10.25
CA LEU A 131 11.16 -4.97 -8.81
C LEU A 131 10.28 -6.11 -8.28
N ARG A 132 9.23 -6.50 -9.02
CA ARG A 132 8.40 -7.66 -8.68
C ARG A 132 9.20 -8.95 -8.59
N ASN A 133 10.12 -9.17 -9.51
CA ASN A 133 10.95 -10.38 -9.49
C ASN A 133 11.89 -10.37 -8.29
N VAL A 134 12.44 -9.21 -7.91
CA VAL A 134 13.23 -9.10 -6.68
C VAL A 134 12.37 -9.42 -5.45
N VAL A 135 11.17 -8.86 -5.34
CA VAL A 135 10.24 -9.09 -4.22
C VAL A 135 9.84 -10.56 -4.10
N GLU A 136 9.54 -11.23 -5.22
CA GLU A 136 9.15 -12.65 -5.18
C GLU A 136 10.31 -13.60 -4.87
N HIS A 137 11.55 -13.13 -5.04
CA HIS A 137 12.78 -13.89 -4.87
C HIS A 137 13.67 -13.25 -3.80
N TRP A 138 13.05 -12.76 -2.72
CA TRP A 138 13.73 -12.03 -1.64
C TRP A 138 14.82 -12.86 -0.93
N ASP A 139 14.78 -14.18 -1.06
CA ASP A 139 15.75 -15.12 -0.51
C ASP A 139 17.00 -15.31 -1.39
N GLU A 140 17.03 -14.72 -2.60
CA GLU A 140 18.14 -14.82 -3.54
C GLU A 140 19.17 -13.68 -3.34
N ASP A 141 20.10 -13.85 -2.40
CA ASP A 141 21.23 -12.92 -2.25
C ASP A 141 22.10 -12.89 -3.52
N GLY A 142 22.23 -11.71 -4.14
CA GLY A 142 22.93 -11.54 -5.42
C GLY A 142 22.33 -12.32 -6.59
N GLY A 143 21.06 -12.72 -6.50
CA GLY A 143 20.39 -13.57 -7.50
C GLY A 143 20.22 -12.96 -8.90
N PRO A 144 19.69 -13.76 -9.85
CA PRO A 144 19.42 -13.29 -11.22
C PRO A 144 18.45 -12.10 -11.27
N SER A 145 17.48 -12.04 -10.36
CA SER A 145 16.47 -10.96 -10.32
C SER A 145 17.10 -9.61 -10.00
N ILE A 146 17.92 -9.54 -8.95
CA ILE A 146 18.63 -8.32 -8.55
C ILE A 146 19.71 -7.94 -9.58
N SER A 147 20.46 -8.92 -10.08
CA SER A 147 21.50 -8.69 -11.10
C SER A 147 20.91 -8.05 -12.36
N LYS A 148 19.77 -8.58 -12.84
CA LYS A 148 19.08 -8.04 -14.00
C LYS A 148 18.55 -6.62 -13.76
N LEU A 149 18.02 -6.34 -12.57
CA LEU A 149 17.58 -4.98 -12.22
C LEU A 149 18.76 -4.00 -12.24
N THR A 150 19.87 -4.34 -11.58
CA THR A 150 21.05 -3.48 -11.51
C THR A 150 21.72 -3.27 -12.87
N GLU A 151 21.76 -4.29 -13.72
CA GLU A 151 22.31 -4.17 -15.08
C GLU A 151 21.48 -3.26 -15.98
N GLN A 152 20.14 -3.33 -15.89
CA GLN A 152 19.24 -2.60 -16.77
C GLN A 152 18.89 -1.21 -16.24
N HIS A 153 18.84 -1.06 -14.92
CA HIS A 153 18.46 0.16 -14.22
C HIS A 153 19.34 0.38 -12.98
N PRO A 154 20.62 0.77 -13.16
CA PRO A 154 21.57 0.91 -12.05
C PRO A 154 21.17 1.99 -11.04
N ASP A 155 20.33 2.95 -11.44
CA ASP A 155 19.85 4.04 -10.59
C ASP A 155 18.63 3.64 -9.74
N VAL A 156 18.04 2.47 -9.98
CA VAL A 156 16.86 2.00 -9.22
C VAL A 156 17.32 1.36 -7.91
N LEU A 157 16.85 1.93 -6.81
CA LEU A 157 17.07 1.40 -5.47
C LEU A 157 15.98 0.39 -5.10
N VAL A 158 16.36 -0.85 -4.78
CA VAL A 158 15.43 -1.84 -4.22
C VAL A 158 14.94 -1.38 -2.86
N GLU A 159 13.62 -1.46 -2.65
CA GLU A 159 12.92 -0.86 -1.50
C GLU A 159 13.13 0.67 -1.35
N GLY A 160 13.77 1.31 -2.34
CA GLY A 160 14.02 2.73 -2.36
C GLY A 160 12.72 3.49 -2.53
N ILE A 161 12.33 4.22 -1.49
CA ILE A 161 11.18 5.12 -1.53
C ILE A 161 11.69 6.53 -1.28
N SER A 162 11.56 7.41 -2.28
CA SER A 162 11.73 8.85 -2.10
C SER A 162 10.38 9.54 -2.15
N PHE A 163 10.29 10.72 -1.56
CA PHE A 163 9.01 11.41 -1.44
C PHE A 163 9.21 12.91 -1.23
N THR A 164 8.15 13.65 -1.57
CA THR A 164 7.94 15.05 -1.21
C THR A 164 6.61 15.14 -0.47
N ASN A 165 6.19 16.35 -0.11
CA ASN A 165 4.85 16.58 0.44
C ASN A 165 3.71 16.34 -0.57
N LYS A 166 4.01 16.05 -1.84
CA LYS A 166 3.01 15.93 -2.93
C LYS A 166 3.08 14.62 -3.71
N GLU A 167 4.13 13.83 -3.53
CA GLU A 167 4.40 12.69 -4.42
C GLU A 167 5.32 11.70 -3.73
N ILE A 168 5.14 10.43 -4.05
CA ILE A 168 5.97 9.29 -3.61
C ILE A 168 6.54 8.63 -4.85
N TRP A 169 7.84 8.33 -4.86
CA TRP A 169 8.50 7.61 -5.94
C TRP A 169 8.93 6.23 -5.46
N ILE A 170 8.55 5.21 -6.25
CA ILE A 170 8.95 3.82 -6.07
C ILE A 170 10.25 3.59 -6.84
N GLY A 171 11.22 2.94 -6.19
CA GLY A 171 12.55 2.71 -6.74
C GLY A 171 13.28 4.01 -7.08
N ASP A 172 12.98 5.08 -6.34
CA ASP A 172 13.45 6.48 -6.55
C ASP A 172 13.20 7.05 -7.97
N THR A 173 12.33 6.41 -8.75
CA THR A 173 12.21 6.70 -10.20
C THR A 173 10.76 6.82 -10.65
N ILE A 174 9.84 6.01 -10.12
CA ILE A 174 8.47 5.92 -10.63
C ILE A 174 7.50 6.62 -9.68
N PRO A 175 6.87 7.74 -10.10
CA PRO A 175 5.88 8.41 -9.27
C PRO A 175 4.64 7.52 -9.06
N LEU A 176 4.12 7.47 -7.83
CA LEU A 176 2.93 6.72 -7.49
C LEU A 176 1.70 7.26 -8.23
N SER A 177 1.59 8.59 -8.38
CA SER A 177 0.52 9.23 -9.16
C SER A 177 0.49 8.76 -10.62
N ARG A 178 1.66 8.45 -11.18
CA ARG A 178 1.80 7.93 -12.55
C ARG A 178 1.24 6.52 -12.65
N ILE A 179 1.51 5.68 -11.66
CA ILE A 179 0.95 4.32 -11.56
C ILE A 179 -0.56 4.41 -11.44
N GLN A 180 -1.10 5.22 -10.54
CA GLN A 180 -2.55 5.41 -10.36
C GLN A 180 -3.22 5.89 -11.67
N ALA A 181 -2.63 6.87 -12.35
CA ALA A 181 -3.12 7.36 -13.64
C ALA A 181 -3.08 6.29 -14.73
N TRP A 182 -2.01 5.47 -14.77
CA TRP A 182 -1.88 4.37 -15.72
C TRP A 182 -2.91 3.26 -15.45
N LEU A 183 -3.11 2.85 -14.21
CA LEU A 183 -4.12 1.86 -13.82
C LEU A 183 -5.51 2.28 -14.29
N SER A 184 -5.88 3.56 -14.13
CA SER A 184 -7.15 4.11 -14.62
C SER A 184 -7.29 3.99 -16.15
N ARG A 185 -6.22 4.26 -16.91
CA ARG A 185 -6.22 4.09 -18.38
C ARG A 185 -6.34 2.62 -18.79
N VAL A 186 -5.65 1.71 -18.10
CA VAL A 186 -5.74 0.26 -18.36
C VAL A 186 -7.14 -0.24 -18.05
N GLY A 187 -7.73 0.18 -16.92
CA GLY A 187 -9.10 -0.14 -16.54
C GLY A 187 -10.10 0.25 -17.64
N TYR A 188 -10.04 1.50 -18.11
CA TYR A 188 -10.87 1.97 -19.22
C TYR A 188 -10.69 1.12 -20.49
N ALA A 189 -9.45 0.77 -20.84
CA ALA A 189 -9.15 -0.04 -22.01
C ALA A 189 -9.69 -1.48 -21.91
N ILE A 190 -9.63 -2.08 -20.71
CA ILE A 190 -10.20 -3.40 -20.42
C ILE A 190 -11.72 -3.36 -20.53
N VAL A 191 -12.37 -2.37 -19.91
CA VAL A 191 -13.83 -2.17 -19.98
C VAL A 191 -14.27 -2.02 -21.43
N SER A 192 -13.61 -1.14 -22.19
CA SER A 192 -13.90 -0.92 -23.61
C SER A 192 -13.76 -2.20 -24.45
N SER A 193 -12.81 -3.08 -24.09
CA SER A 193 -12.60 -4.35 -24.78
C SER A 193 -13.69 -5.38 -24.45
N LEU A 194 -14.14 -5.44 -23.20
CA LEU A 194 -15.25 -6.29 -22.77
C LEU A 194 -16.56 -5.85 -23.44
N GLU A 195 -16.88 -4.55 -23.40
CA GLU A 195 -18.09 -4.01 -24.03
C GLU A 195 -18.08 -4.23 -25.56
N SER A 196 -16.94 -4.03 -26.21
CA SER A 196 -16.78 -4.32 -27.65
C SER A 196 -16.99 -5.80 -28.00
N ALA A 197 -16.79 -6.70 -27.04
CA ALA A 197 -17.05 -8.13 -27.18
C ALA A 197 -18.50 -8.52 -26.83
N GLY A 198 -19.37 -7.55 -26.50
CA GLY A 198 -20.75 -7.79 -26.08
C GLY A 198 -20.90 -8.23 -24.63
N GLU A 199 -19.84 -8.11 -23.82
CA GLU A 199 -19.87 -8.46 -22.40
C GLU A 199 -20.32 -7.26 -21.57
N SER A 200 -21.17 -7.50 -20.57
CA SER A 200 -21.42 -6.50 -19.52
C SER A 200 -20.29 -6.51 -18.50
N VAL A 201 -19.82 -5.31 -18.18
CA VAL A 201 -18.96 -5.07 -17.03
C VAL A 201 -19.85 -4.91 -15.82
N LEU A 202 -19.57 -5.66 -14.76
CA LEU A 202 -20.26 -5.51 -13.48
C LEU A 202 -19.84 -4.16 -12.89
N ASP A 203 -20.80 -3.43 -12.34
CA ASP A 203 -20.53 -2.25 -11.52
C ASP A 203 -19.53 -2.67 -10.42
N ASP A 204 -18.43 -1.93 -10.31
CA ASP A 204 -17.32 -2.20 -9.38
C ASP A 204 -17.75 -2.04 -7.91
N MET A 205 -18.94 -1.48 -7.69
CA MET A 205 -19.61 -1.39 -6.41
C MET A 205 -20.75 -2.39 -6.23
N ALA A 206 -21.13 -3.16 -7.26
CA ALA A 206 -22.21 -4.13 -7.16
C ALA A 206 -21.81 -5.32 -6.28
N SER A 207 -22.79 -5.83 -5.53
CA SER A 207 -22.61 -7.07 -4.77
C SER A 207 -22.50 -8.27 -5.72
N PHE A 208 -21.63 -9.22 -5.36
CA PHE A 208 -21.57 -10.53 -6.03
C PHE A 208 -22.74 -11.45 -5.64
N VAL A 209 -23.54 -11.07 -4.64
CA VAL A 209 -24.73 -11.80 -4.18
C VAL A 209 -25.98 -11.15 -4.78
N THR A 210 -26.79 -11.97 -5.46
CA THR A 210 -28.04 -11.50 -6.06
C THR A 210 -28.99 -10.96 -5.00
N GLY A 211 -29.51 -9.75 -5.21
CA GLY A 211 -30.51 -9.13 -4.32
C GLY A 211 -29.92 -8.19 -3.27
N ASP A 212 -28.62 -8.30 -2.95
CA ASP A 212 -27.94 -7.40 -2.01
C ASP A 212 -28.03 -5.94 -2.47
N ASP A 213 -27.93 -5.71 -3.78
CA ASP A 213 -28.00 -4.35 -4.33
C ASP A 213 -29.38 -3.70 -4.22
N ALA A 214 -30.42 -4.47 -3.93
CA ALA A 214 -31.77 -3.97 -3.68
C ALA A 214 -32.04 -3.67 -2.19
N LEU A 215 -31.14 -4.02 -1.27
CA LEU A 215 -31.33 -3.84 0.17
C LEU A 215 -31.04 -2.39 0.61
N SER A 216 -32.03 -1.68 1.14
CA SER A 216 -31.91 -0.26 1.52
C SER A 216 -31.18 0.00 2.85
N TRP A 217 -30.71 -1.04 3.55
CA TRP A 217 -30.16 -0.93 4.91
C TRP A 217 -28.80 -1.65 5.02
N PRO A 218 -27.75 -1.03 5.60
CA PRO A 218 -27.68 0.33 6.18
C PRO A 218 -27.46 1.43 5.12
N PRO A 219 -27.71 2.71 5.43
CA PRO A 219 -27.40 3.86 4.55
C PRO A 219 -25.89 3.97 4.25
N ASP A 220 -25.05 3.44 5.13
CA ASP A 220 -23.62 3.21 4.91
C ASP A 220 -23.38 1.74 4.59
N ARG A 221 -23.84 1.26 3.43
CA ARG A 221 -23.35 -0.04 2.96
C ARG A 221 -21.83 0.04 2.99
N LEU A 222 -21.19 -0.78 3.84
CA LEU A 222 -19.73 -0.90 3.87
C LEU A 222 -19.29 -1.56 2.57
N ARG A 223 -19.23 -0.75 1.52
CA ARG A 223 -18.68 -1.15 0.22
C ARG A 223 -17.17 -1.03 0.39
N TYR A 224 -16.55 -2.13 0.80
CA TYR A 224 -15.12 -2.23 1.00
C TYR A 224 -14.40 -2.10 -0.36
N ARG A 225 -14.16 -0.86 -0.81
CA ARG A 225 -13.07 -0.59 -1.76
C ARG A 225 -11.72 -0.52 -1.07
N TYR A 226 -11.73 -0.29 0.23
CA TYR A 226 -10.55 -0.10 1.03
C TYR A 226 -10.61 -1.03 2.25
N TRP A 227 -9.63 -1.91 2.38
CA TRP A 227 -9.29 -2.48 3.67
C TRP A 227 -8.44 -1.43 4.40
N THR A 228 -9.09 -0.39 4.91
CA THR A 228 -8.39 0.61 5.73
C THR A 228 -8.15 0.05 7.12
N LEU A 229 -6.97 0.33 7.67
CA LEU A 229 -6.82 0.29 9.11
C LEU A 229 -7.77 1.30 9.73
N PRO A 230 -8.36 1.03 10.91
CA PRO A 230 -8.96 2.09 11.71
C PRO A 230 -7.85 3.05 12.12
N ALA A 231 -7.69 4.15 11.37
CA ALA A 231 -6.94 5.30 11.80
C ALA A 231 -7.85 6.10 12.73
N ILE A 232 -7.41 6.34 13.96
CA ILE A 232 -8.11 7.25 14.87
C ILE A 232 -7.64 8.65 14.48
N ASP A 233 -8.54 9.46 13.93
CA ASP A 233 -8.25 10.87 13.63
C ASP A 233 -7.76 11.56 14.90
N GLU A 234 -6.76 12.44 14.78
CA GLU A 234 -6.14 13.12 15.93
C GLU A 234 -7.17 13.82 16.84
N GLN A 235 -8.25 14.32 16.23
CA GLN A 235 -9.36 14.95 16.93
C GLN A 235 -10.13 14.00 17.86
N ASP A 236 -10.15 12.70 17.54
CA ASP A 236 -10.85 11.62 18.23
C ASP A 236 -9.97 10.90 19.25
N TRP A 237 -8.71 11.33 19.42
CA TRP A 237 -7.85 10.78 20.45
C TRP A 237 -8.40 11.10 21.86
N PRO A 238 -8.25 10.16 22.83
CA PRO A 238 -8.69 10.39 24.20
C PRO A 238 -8.01 11.64 24.79
N ARG A 239 -8.81 12.68 25.08
CA ARG A 239 -8.34 13.92 25.72
C ARG A 239 -8.45 13.92 27.24
N THR A 240 -8.96 12.83 27.81
CA THR A 240 -9.05 12.63 29.26
C THR A 240 -7.96 11.68 29.72
N ASP A 241 -7.37 11.96 30.86
CA ASP A 241 -6.37 11.09 31.46
C ASP A 241 -6.93 9.68 31.65
N MET A 242 -6.13 8.69 31.29
CA MET A 242 -6.45 7.30 31.52
C MET A 242 -6.64 7.08 33.03
N PRO A 243 -7.77 6.51 33.49
CA PRO A 243 -7.97 6.26 34.91
C PRO A 243 -6.79 5.47 35.49
N PRO A 244 -6.32 5.79 36.71
CA PRO A 244 -5.12 5.17 37.29
C PRO A 244 -5.16 3.64 37.30
N GLU A 245 -6.34 3.07 37.51
CA GLU A 245 -6.59 1.63 37.49
C GLU A 245 -6.32 1.02 36.10
N VAL A 246 -6.78 1.68 35.03
CA VAL A 246 -6.56 1.25 33.64
C VAL A 246 -5.09 1.40 33.26
N ALA A 247 -4.45 2.50 33.67
CA ALA A 247 -3.02 2.72 33.44
C ALA A 247 -2.16 1.65 34.13
N HIS A 248 -2.52 1.26 35.35
CA HIS A 248 -1.85 0.18 36.08
C HIS A 248 -2.00 -1.18 35.37
N LEU A 249 -3.22 -1.51 34.93
CA LEU A 249 -3.49 -2.75 34.18
C LEU A 249 -2.74 -2.80 32.85
N MET A 250 -2.68 -1.69 32.11
CA MET A 250 -1.88 -1.56 30.89
C MET A 250 -0.38 -1.75 31.18
N GLY A 251 0.14 -1.10 32.23
CA GLY A 251 1.54 -1.24 32.65
C GLY A 251 1.91 -2.68 33.02
N GLU A 252 1.06 -3.35 33.81
CA GLU A 252 1.19 -4.76 34.16
C GLU A 252 1.19 -5.65 32.91
N ARG A 253 0.27 -5.41 31.97
CA ARG A 253 0.18 -6.15 30.70
C ARG A 253 1.46 -6.02 29.88
N PHE A 254 1.96 -4.79 29.66
CA PHE A 254 3.20 -4.58 28.90
C PHE A 254 4.43 -5.12 29.61
N ARG A 255 4.47 -5.06 30.95
CA ARG A 255 5.53 -5.71 31.73
C ARG A 255 5.52 -7.22 31.51
N ARG A 256 4.36 -7.89 31.65
CA ARG A 256 4.23 -9.34 31.45
C ARG A 256 4.58 -9.77 30.04
N ILE A 257 4.19 -8.99 29.03
CA ILE A 257 4.57 -9.24 27.62
C ILE A 257 6.10 -9.20 27.48
N ARG A 258 6.76 -8.16 28.00
CA ARG A 258 8.23 -8.04 27.97
C ARG A 258 8.94 -9.16 28.74
N GLU A 259 8.43 -9.54 29.91
CA GLU A 259 9.00 -10.63 30.71
C GLU A 259 8.87 -11.98 29.99
N ARG A 260 7.76 -12.22 29.28
CA ARG A 260 7.57 -13.42 28.46
C ARG A 260 8.51 -13.43 27.25
N ASP A 261 8.58 -12.32 26.52
CA ASP A 261 9.35 -12.24 25.28
C ASP A 261 10.89 -12.23 25.52
N VAL A 262 11.35 -12.08 26.78
CA VAL A 262 12.76 -12.21 27.21
C VAL A 262 13.08 -13.62 27.72
N ALA A 263 12.06 -14.42 28.05
CA ALA A 263 12.21 -15.78 28.55
C ALA A 263 12.27 -16.86 27.45
N ASP A 264 11.94 -16.49 26.20
CA ASP A 264 12.06 -17.29 24.98
C ASP A 264 13.31 -16.91 24.17
#